data_AF-A0AAI9Y436-F1
#
_entry.id   AF-A0AAI9Y436-F1
#
_cell.length_a   1.000
_cell.length_b   1.000
_cell.length_c   1.000
_cell.angle_alpha   90.00
_cell.angle_beta   90.00
_cell.angle_gamma   90.00
#
_symmetry.space_group_name_H-M   'P 1'
#
loop_
_entity.id
_entity.type
_entity.pdbx_description
1 polymer ?
#
loop_
_entity_poly.entity_id
_entity_poly.type
_entity_poly.pdbx_seq_one_letter_code
_entity_poly.pdbx_strand_id
1 'polypeptide(L)'
;MQQAKVLIVGCGSVGTMCAFALQKSGNAEVTAILRSNYDLVQTQGYHIQSIDHGEIAGWKPHHMERYLEDALQHGPFDFVLVAMKNLPDVYTIPDIIGPAIAPQTLIVLV
;
A
#
# COMPACT_ATOMS: atom_id res chain seq x y z
N MET A 1 15.48 5.84 14.42
CA MET A 1 14.50 4.80 14.76
C MET A 1 14.24 3.99 13.49
N GLN A 2 14.05 2.68 13.59
CA GLN A 2 13.73 1.85 12.42
C GLN A 2 12.30 2.14 11.97
N GLN A 3 12.07 2.32 10.67
CA GLN A 3 10.74 2.55 10.12
C GLN A 3 9.93 1.24 10.18
N ALA A 4 8.63 1.34 10.44
CA ALA A 4 7.72 0.19 10.36
C ALA A 4 7.51 -0.19 8.88
N LYS A 5 7.59 -1.49 8.57
CA LYS A 5 7.33 -2.00 7.22
C LYS A 5 5.83 -2.20 7.03
N VAL A 6 5.24 -1.47 6.10
CA VAL A 6 3.80 -1.49 5.82
C VAL A 6 3.54 -1.97 4.40
N LEU A 7 2.81 -3.08 4.27
CA LEU A 7 2.23 -3.51 3.01
C LEU A 7 0.84 -2.90 2.85
N ILE A 8 0.58 -2.25 1.73
CA ILE A 8 -0.74 -1.71 1.37
C ILE A 8 -1.32 -2.54 0.24
N VAL A 9 -2.41 -3.23 0.54
CA VAL A 9 -3.17 -4.04 -0.41
C VAL A 9 -4.38 -3.23 -0.85
N GLY A 10 -4.30 -2.69 -2.07
CA GLY A 10 -5.33 -1.82 -2.65
C GLY A 10 -4.94 -0.34 -2.60
N CYS A 11 -4.27 0.14 -3.66
CA CYS A 11 -3.92 1.55 -3.84
C CYS A 11 -4.91 2.31 -4.74
N GLY A 12 -6.20 2.23 -4.38
CA GLY A 12 -7.21 3.21 -4.82
C GLY A 12 -7.05 4.54 -4.08
N SER A 13 -8.05 5.42 -4.10
CA SER A 13 -7.92 6.75 -3.45
C SER A 13 -7.59 6.67 -1.96
N VAL A 14 -8.28 5.79 -1.20
CA VAL A 14 -8.06 5.61 0.24
C VAL A 14 -6.65 5.06 0.51
N GLY A 15 -6.30 3.93 -0.09
CA GLY A 15 -4.98 3.33 0.10
C GLY A 15 -3.83 4.22 -0.35
N THR A 16 -4.02 5.02 -1.41
CA THR A 16 -3.03 6.00 -1.88
C THR A 16 -2.79 7.09 -0.83
N MET A 17 -3.85 7.64 -0.22
CA MET A 17 -3.69 8.65 0.82
C MET A 17 -3.10 8.06 2.12
N CYS A 18 -3.45 6.84 2.50
CA CYS A 18 -2.78 6.13 3.60
C CYS A 18 -1.29 5.96 3.31
N ALA A 19 -0.93 5.49 2.12
CA ALA A 19 0.44 5.31 1.67
C ALA A 19 1.23 6.64 1.73
N PHE A 20 0.65 7.70 1.19
CA PHE A 20 1.22 9.04 1.21
C PHE A 20 1.45 9.55 2.63
N ALA A 21 0.45 9.47 3.51
CA ALA A 21 0.55 9.96 4.89
C ALA A 21 1.59 9.17 5.70
N LEU A 22 1.60 7.84 5.57
CA LEU A 22 2.56 6.96 6.23
C LEU A 22 3.99 7.28 5.79
N GLN A 23 4.24 7.38 4.49
CA GLN A 23 5.54 7.74 3.94
C GLN A 23 5.96 9.17 4.35
N LYS A 24 5.06 10.15 4.28
CA LYS A 24 5.32 11.54 4.69
C LYS A 24 5.67 11.66 6.18
N SER A 25 5.15 10.77 7.03
CA SER A 25 5.46 10.77 8.47
C SER A 25 6.93 10.46 8.79
N GLY A 26 7.65 9.82 7.86
CA GLY A 26 9.02 9.35 8.07
C GLY A 26 9.14 8.11 8.96
N ASN A 27 8.02 7.57 9.46
CA ASN A 27 8.00 6.43 10.39
C ASN A 27 7.67 5.08 9.73
N ALA A 28 7.35 5.07 8.43
CA ALA A 28 6.95 3.87 7.71
C ALA A 28 7.65 3.74 6.36
N GLU A 29 8.12 2.53 6.07
CA GLU A 29 8.56 2.10 4.75
C GLU A 29 7.38 1.38 4.08
N VAL A 30 6.91 1.94 2.96
CA VAL A 30 5.64 1.57 2.34
C VAL A 30 5.86 0.75 1.08
N THR A 31 5.33 -0.47 1.07
CA THR A 31 5.20 -1.32 -0.12
C THR A 31 3.74 -1.34 -0.55
N ALA A 32 3.47 -1.00 -1.80
CA ALA A 32 2.11 -0.86 -2.31
C ALA A 32 1.83 -1.83 -3.46
N ILE A 33 0.72 -2.56 -3.38
CA ILE A 33 0.25 -3.41 -4.48
C ILE A 33 -0.68 -2.59 -5.39
N LEU A 34 -0.23 -2.38 -6.62
CA LEU A 34 -0.98 -1.69 -7.67
C LEU A 34 -1.26 -2.68 -8.80
N ARG A 35 -2.52 -3.00 -9.08
CA ARG A 35 -2.87 -3.88 -10.21
C ARG A 35 -3.12 -3.10 -11.50
N SER A 36 -4.21 -2.33 -11.52
CA SER A 36 -4.72 -1.69 -12.73
C SER A 36 -3.94 -0.45 -13.14
N ASN A 37 -3.31 0.24 -12.19
CA ASN A 37 -2.64 1.52 -12.39
C ASN A 37 -1.12 1.46 -12.22
N TYR A 38 -0.54 0.27 -12.09
CA TYR A 38 0.90 0.09 -11.88
C TYR A 38 1.73 0.88 -12.92
N ASP A 39 1.50 0.66 -14.21
CA ASP A 39 2.32 1.26 -15.28
C ASP A 39 2.20 2.79 -15.30
N LEU A 40 1.00 3.30 -15.04
CA LEU A 40 0.75 4.74 -14.97
C LEU A 40 1.48 5.36 -13.79
N VAL A 41 1.39 4.76 -12.60
CA VAL A 41 2.05 5.28 -11.41
C VAL A 41 3.58 5.07 -11.49
N GLN A 42 4.03 3.97 -12.10
CA GLN A 42 5.45 3.71 -12.31
C GLN A 42 6.08 4.77 -13.22
N THR A 43 5.36 5.23 -14.25
CA THR A 43 5.87 6.25 -15.17
C THR A 43 5.66 7.67 -14.63
N GLN A 44 4.43 8.01 -14.25
CA GLN A 44 4.02 9.39 -13.94
C GLN A 44 3.92 9.68 -12.44
N GLY A 45 3.74 8.67 -11.60
CA GLY A 45 3.37 8.83 -10.20
C GLY A 45 1.91 9.27 -10.02
N TYR A 46 1.48 9.40 -8.77
CA TYR A 46 0.20 9.97 -8.42
C TYR A 46 0.27 11.51 -8.42
N HIS A 47 -0.81 12.12 -8.89
CA HIS A 47 -1.10 13.52 -8.66
C HIS A 47 -2.13 13.63 -7.53
N ILE A 48 -1.72 14.19 -6.40
CA ILE A 48 -2.54 14.34 -5.20
C ILE A 48 -2.93 15.80 -5.07
N GLN A 49 -4.22 16.07 -5.10
CA GLN A 49 -4.81 17.38 -4.80
C GLN A 49 -5.56 17.27 -3.48
N SER A 50 -5.06 17.93 -2.45
CA SER A 50 -5.56 17.81 -1.08
C SER A 50 -5.62 19.19 -0.43
N ILE A 51 -6.71 19.47 0.29
CA ILE A 51 -6.83 20.69 1.10
C ILE A 51 -5.76 20.67 2.22
N ASP A 52 -5.50 19.51 2.81
CA ASP A 52 -4.58 19.36 3.95
C ASP A 52 -3.11 19.21 3.55
N HIS A 53 -2.84 18.78 2.32
CA HIS A 53 -1.49 18.47 1.85
C HIS A 53 -1.03 19.29 0.65
N GLY A 54 -1.90 20.15 0.12
CA GLY A 54 -1.65 20.91 -1.09
C GLY A 54 -1.70 20.04 -2.35
N GLU A 55 -0.99 20.49 -3.38
CA GLU A 55 -0.86 19.81 -4.65
C GLU A 55 0.51 19.14 -4.77
N ILE A 56 0.52 17.83 -4.97
CA ILE A 56 1.73 17.02 -5.07
C ILE A 56 1.69 16.26 -6.40
N ALA A 57 2.64 16.55 -7.28
CA ALA A 57 2.77 15.88 -8.56
C ALA A 57 3.82 14.75 -8.50
N GLY A 58 3.51 13.63 -9.15
CA GLY A 58 4.44 12.53 -9.37
C GLY A 58 4.88 11.75 -8.13
N TRP A 59 4.06 11.75 -7.08
CA TRP A 59 4.38 10.99 -5.87
C TRP A 59 4.29 9.47 -6.10
N LYS A 60 5.22 8.72 -5.50
CA LYS A 60 5.26 7.25 -5.56
C LYS A 60 5.53 6.69 -4.16
N PRO A 61 4.91 5.55 -3.79
CA PRO A 61 5.34 4.71 -2.67
C PRO A 61 6.84 4.36 -2.75
N HIS A 62 7.45 4.00 -1.63
CA HIS A 62 8.84 3.54 -1.60
C HIS A 62 9.06 2.31 -2.50
N HIS A 63 8.16 1.33 -2.39
CA HIS A 63 8.14 0.14 -3.23
C HIS A 63 6.75 -0.04 -3.84
N MET A 64 6.69 -0.44 -5.11
CA MET A 64 5.46 -0.72 -5.83
C MET A 64 5.58 -2.04 -6.56
N GLU A 65 4.60 -2.90 -6.39
CA GLU A 65 4.56 -4.20 -7.05
C GLU A 65 3.18 -4.46 -7.65
N ARG A 66 3.15 -5.28 -8.71
CA ARG A 66 1.88 -5.65 -9.35
C ARG A 66 1.18 -6.79 -8.63
N TYR A 67 1.97 -7.70 -8.09
CA TYR A 67 1.52 -8.92 -7.44
C TYR A 67 2.06 -9.00 -6.02
N LEU A 68 1.39 -9.79 -5.18
CA LEU A 68 1.76 -9.94 -3.78
C LEU A 68 3.11 -10.63 -3.66
N GLU A 69 3.36 -11.62 -4.50
CA GLU A 69 4.55 -12.48 -4.50
C GLU A 69 5.82 -11.64 -4.64
N ASP A 70 5.79 -10.65 -5.54
CA ASP A 70 6.87 -9.69 -5.72
C ASP A 70 7.01 -8.77 -4.50
N ALA A 71 5.90 -8.42 -3.84
CA ALA A 71 5.92 -7.58 -2.65
C ALA A 71 6.53 -8.29 -1.43
N LEU A 72 6.50 -9.63 -1.36
CA LEU A 72 7.03 -10.39 -0.22
C LEU A 72 8.53 -10.16 0.01
N GLN A 73 9.29 -9.78 -1.03
CA GLN A 73 10.72 -9.48 -0.90
C GLN A 73 11.01 -8.26 0.01
N HIS A 74 10.02 -7.39 0.19
CA HIS A 74 10.14 -6.18 1.03
C HIS A 74 9.77 -6.43 2.49
N GLY A 75 9.22 -7.60 2.81
CA GLY A 75 8.85 -8.01 4.17
C GLY A 75 10.04 -8.41 5.06
N PRO A 76 9.79 -9.07 6.21
CA PRO A 76 8.46 -9.27 6.82
C PRO A 76 7.78 -7.94 7.14
N PHE A 77 6.45 -7.92 7.12
CA PHE A 77 5.67 -6.70 7.36
C PHE A 77 5.19 -6.62 8.81
N ASP A 78 5.38 -5.45 9.42
CA ASP A 78 4.82 -5.12 10.73
C ASP A 78 3.31 -4.90 10.61
N PHE A 79 2.89 -4.27 9.50
CA PHE A 79 1.48 -3.99 9.20
C PHE A 79 1.11 -4.42 7.79
N VAL A 80 -0.08 -5.02 7.65
CA VAL A 80 -0.76 -5.20 6.37
C VAL A 80 -2.04 -4.39 6.39
N LEU A 81 -2.05 -3.30 5.63
CA LEU A 81 -3.19 -2.41 5.47
C LEU A 81 -4.02 -2.84 4.27
N VAL A 82 -5.26 -3.23 4.50
CA VAL A 82 -6.21 -3.62 3.47
C VAL A 82 -7.12 -2.44 3.16
N ALA A 83 -6.97 -1.87 1.97
CA ALA A 83 -7.78 -0.78 1.43
C ALA A 83 -8.44 -1.17 0.09
N MET A 84 -8.57 -2.47 -0.17
CA MET A 84 -9.39 -2.98 -1.27
C MET A 84 -10.88 -2.80 -0.94
N LYS A 85 -11.72 -2.65 -1.97
CA LYS A 85 -13.18 -2.74 -1.79
C LYS A 85 -13.55 -4.09 -1.15
N ASN A 86 -14.60 -4.16 -0.37
CA ASN A 86 -15.08 -5.46 0.14
C ASN A 86 -16.01 -6.12 -0.89
N LEU A 87 -15.50 -7.10 -1.65
CA LEU A 87 -16.25 -7.81 -2.69
C LEU A 87 -16.08 -9.34 -2.54
N PRO A 88 -16.75 -9.98 -1.56
CA PRO A 88 -16.56 -11.40 -1.25
C PRO A 88 -16.95 -12.34 -2.40
N ASP A 89 -17.86 -11.93 -3.28
CA ASP A 89 -18.26 -12.71 -4.46
C ASP A 89 -17.19 -12.72 -5.58
N VAL A 90 -16.17 -11.87 -5.46
CA VAL A 90 -15.11 -11.69 -6.47
C VAL A 90 -13.77 -12.19 -5.95
N TYR A 91 -13.48 -11.97 -4.66
CA TYR A 91 -12.22 -12.40 -4.04
C TYR A 91 -12.32 -12.54 -2.53
N THR A 92 -11.38 -13.32 -1.99
CA THR A 92 -11.19 -13.56 -0.56
C THR A 92 -9.99 -12.77 -0.06
N ILE A 93 -10.24 -11.76 0.78
CA ILE A 93 -9.17 -10.96 1.40
C ILE A 93 -8.17 -11.83 2.18
N PRO A 94 -8.59 -12.83 3.00
CA PRO A 94 -7.65 -13.68 3.72
C PRO A 94 -6.69 -14.45 2.80
N ASP A 95 -7.17 -14.96 1.67
CA ASP A 95 -6.32 -15.69 0.73
C ASP A 95 -5.34 -14.74 0.02
N ILE A 96 -5.79 -13.52 -0.29
CA ILE A 96 -4.93 -12.48 -0.88
C ILE A 96 -3.82 -12.06 0.07
N ILE A 97 -4.10 -11.83 1.35
CA ILE A 97 -3.08 -11.27 2.26
C ILE A 97 -2.27 -12.34 3.00
N GLY A 98 -2.79 -13.57 3.07
CA GLY A 98 -2.24 -14.68 3.84
C GLY A 98 -0.73 -14.88 3.69
N PRO A 99 -0.17 -14.90 2.46
CA PRO A 99 1.27 -15.06 2.26
C PRO A 99 2.15 -13.96 2.88
N ALA A 100 1.59 -12.78 3.17
CA ALA A 100 2.29 -11.67 3.80
C ALA A 100 2.12 -11.61 5.33
N ILE A 101 1.31 -12.50 5.93
CA ILE A 101 1.02 -12.50 7.37
C ILE A 101 2.04 -13.35 8.13
N ALA A 102 2.72 -12.73 9.11
CA ALA A 102 3.53 -13.39 10.11
C ALA A 102 2.89 -13.28 11.51
N PRO A 103 3.32 -14.04 12.53
CA PRO A 103 2.73 -13.99 13.88
C PRO A 103 2.67 -12.59 14.52
N GLN A 104 3.62 -11.71 14.17
CA GLN A 104 3.71 -10.34 14.66
C GLN A 104 3.00 -9.30 13.78
N THR A 105 2.49 -9.70 12.61
CA THR A 105 1.87 -8.79 11.65
C THR A 105 0.52 -8.32 12.16
N LEU A 106 0.31 -7.01 12.18
CA LEU A 106 -0.98 -6.40 12.49
C LEU A 106 -1.75 -6.10 11.21
N ILE A 107 -2.98 -6.60 11.12
CA ILE A 107 -3.87 -6.35 9.99
C ILE A 107 -4.69 -5.09 10.30
N VAL A 108 -4.64 -4.11 9.40
CA VAL A 108 -5.40 -2.86 9.49
C VAL A 108 -6.43 -2.85 8.37
N LEU A 109 -7.71 -2.79 8.72
CA LEU A 109 -8.82 -2.71 7.75
C LEU A 109 -9.26 -1.25 7.64
N VAL A 110 -9.34 -0.72 6.43
CA VAL A 110 -9.70 0.68 6.13
C VAL A 110 -10.89 0.74 5.18
#